data_AF-A0A9P9YUN5-F1
#
_entry.id   AF-A0A9P9YUN5-F1
#
_cell.length_a   1.000
_cell.length_b   1.000
_cell.length_c   1.000
_cell.angle_alpha   90.00
_cell.angle_beta   90.00
_cell.angle_gamma   90.00
#
_symmetry.space_group_name_H-M   'P 1'
#
loop_
_entity.id
_entity.type
_entity.pdbx_description
1 polymer ?
#
loop_
_entity_poly.entity_id
_entity_poly.type
_entity_poly.pdbx_seq_one_letter_code
_entity_poly.pdbx_strand_id
1 'polypeptide(L)'
;MPEANKIDLSGDGGVLKEILQEGKGTETPHSGCTVSLHYTGRLVDGTEFDSSVGRNEPFEFPLGKGNVIKAFDMGVATMKLGERCFLTCAPNYAYGAAGSPPAIPPDATLIFELEMLGWKGEDLSPNQDGSIDRTILEASDKKRTPSDGAFVKAHISGSFGGHVFEDRDVEFDYGEGKAIGIAEGLEIALEKMNIGETSRIKIQAKYAFGAEGNEEFKIPPNSAVEYTGLEEWKLSDEERLAEAKAYKEKGTNYFKKENWALAIKMYTKCKNLLPNTADTNEEVKKVKVATHSNIALCHQKSNDHFEAKQECNAVLALDESNVKALYRRGQCNLTINELEDALEDFQKVIQLEPGNKAAANQVIICKQKLKESKNKEKKLYANMFTKLAANDKEFGCEAKLSKVSAPNPWRTSTAPAGGRKINENKALSSARERYNPIGTALAPCRICRQKVHQMGAHYCQACAYKKAICAMCGKKIMNTKNYKQSST
;
A
#
# COMPACT_ATOMS: atom_id res chain seq x y z
N MET A 1 31.77 46.52 -30.81
CA MET A 1 30.44 46.28 -30.21
C MET A 1 30.59 46.55 -28.73
N PRO A 2 29.76 47.40 -28.10
CA PRO A 2 29.86 47.61 -26.65
C PRO A 2 29.73 46.25 -25.97
N GLU A 3 30.62 45.95 -25.03
CA GLU A 3 30.61 44.71 -24.25
C GLU A 3 29.24 44.57 -23.59
N ALA A 4 28.42 43.63 -24.08
CA ALA A 4 27.15 43.35 -23.46
C ALA A 4 27.42 42.86 -22.03
N ASN A 5 26.73 43.45 -21.05
CA ASN A 5 26.85 43.08 -19.64
C ASN A 5 26.36 41.64 -19.44
N LYS A 6 27.26 40.68 -19.58
CA LYS A 6 27.00 39.27 -19.29
C LYS A 6 26.91 39.07 -17.77
N ILE A 7 25.81 38.48 -17.33
CA ILE A 7 25.57 38.13 -15.92
C ILE A 7 26.13 36.73 -15.70
N ASP A 8 27.09 36.60 -14.79
CA ASP A 8 27.61 35.30 -14.38
C ASP A 8 26.69 34.68 -13.32
N LEU A 9 25.99 33.61 -13.70
CA LEU A 9 25.03 32.91 -12.85
C LEU A 9 25.68 31.82 -12.00
N SER A 10 26.86 31.33 -12.38
CA SER A 10 27.57 30.28 -11.63
C SER A 10 28.70 30.83 -10.74
N GLY A 11 29.14 32.07 -10.98
CA GLY A 11 30.19 32.75 -10.22
C GLY A 11 31.61 32.30 -10.58
N ASP A 12 31.74 31.28 -11.45
CA ASP A 12 32.99 30.76 -12.01
C ASP A 12 33.12 31.05 -13.52
N GLY A 13 32.19 31.83 -14.10
CA GLY A 13 32.10 32.12 -15.53
C GLY A 13 31.55 30.98 -16.39
N GLY A 14 31.12 29.87 -15.78
CA GLY A 14 30.62 28.69 -16.48
C GLY A 14 29.21 28.83 -17.06
N VAL A 15 28.37 29.71 -16.51
CA VAL A 15 27.02 30.00 -17.01
C VAL A 15 26.83 31.51 -17.13
N LEU A 16 26.89 32.02 -18.35
CA LEU A 16 26.77 33.46 -18.62
C LEU A 16 25.46 33.76 -19.32
N LYS A 17 24.69 34.70 -18.78
CA LYS A 17 23.42 35.17 -19.34
C LYS A 17 23.56 36.57 -19.93
N GLU A 18 23.02 36.78 -21.12
CA GLU A 18 22.95 38.08 -21.79
C GLU A 18 21.51 38.36 -22.20
N ILE A 19 20.88 39.37 -21.61
CA ILE A 19 19.47 39.70 -21.89
C ILE A 19 19.39 40.45 -23.22
N LEU A 20 18.62 39.88 -24.15
CA LEU A 20 18.32 40.48 -25.47
C LEU A 20 17.04 41.33 -25.41
N GLN A 21 16.07 40.85 -24.64
CA GLN A 21 14.80 41.53 -24.41
C GLN A 21 14.36 41.29 -22.97
N GLU A 22 14.07 42.37 -22.24
CA GLU A 22 13.51 42.30 -20.90
C GLU A 22 12.10 41.68 -20.91
N GLY A 23 11.85 40.80 -19.94
CA GLY A 23 10.52 40.26 -19.70
C GLY A 23 9.61 41.21 -18.92
N LYS A 24 8.36 40.78 -18.71
CA LYS A 24 7.33 41.52 -17.98
C LYS A 24 7.20 41.02 -16.54
N GLY A 25 6.86 41.92 -15.63
CA GLY A 25 6.63 41.61 -14.22
C GLY A 25 7.92 41.40 -13.44
N THR A 26 7.76 40.96 -12.18
CA THR A 26 8.86 40.73 -11.23
C THR A 26 9.05 39.26 -10.88
N GLU A 27 8.15 38.38 -11.32
CA GLU A 27 8.19 36.96 -10.99
C GLU A 27 9.05 36.16 -11.97
N THR A 28 9.64 35.09 -11.46
CA THR A 28 10.39 34.08 -12.21
C THR A 28 9.91 32.68 -11.79
N PRO A 29 10.10 31.64 -12.62
CA PRO A 29 9.66 30.29 -12.28
C PRO A 29 10.48 29.72 -11.12
N HIS A 30 9.78 29.10 -10.17
CA HIS A 30 10.41 28.43 -9.03
C HIS A 30 10.67 26.95 -9.34
N SER A 31 11.56 26.32 -8.56
CA SER A 31 11.82 24.88 -8.67
C SER A 31 10.53 24.07 -8.54
N GLY A 32 10.33 23.10 -9.42
CA GLY A 32 9.10 22.30 -9.52
C GLY A 32 8.04 22.84 -10.49
N CYS A 33 8.15 24.10 -10.95
CA CYS A 33 7.27 24.61 -12.00
C CYS A 33 7.54 23.90 -13.33
N THR A 34 6.49 23.68 -14.11
CA THR A 34 6.62 23.31 -15.53
C THR A 34 6.80 24.59 -16.34
N VAL A 35 8.00 24.80 -16.86
CA VAL A 35 8.33 25.95 -17.71
C VAL A 35 8.07 25.62 -19.17
N SER A 36 7.65 26.62 -19.94
CA SER A 36 7.40 26.54 -21.38
C SER A 36 8.21 27.63 -22.06
N LEU A 37 9.12 27.24 -22.97
CA LEU A 37 10.02 28.17 -23.65
C LEU A 37 10.26 27.79 -25.10
N HIS A 38 10.72 28.76 -25.89
CA HIS A 38 11.41 28.50 -27.13
C HIS A 38 12.91 28.61 -26.93
N TYR A 39 13.66 27.71 -27.55
CA TYR A 39 15.12 27.77 -27.64
C TYR A 39 15.63 27.49 -29.05
N THR A 40 16.85 28.00 -29.30
CA THR A 40 17.73 27.59 -30.40
C THR A 40 19.15 27.41 -29.84
N GLY A 41 19.71 26.22 -29.98
CA GLY A 41 21.05 25.84 -29.50
C GLY A 41 22.08 25.83 -30.62
N ARG A 42 23.21 26.52 -30.39
CA ARG A 42 24.32 26.64 -31.32
C ARG A 42 25.67 26.32 -30.66
N LEU A 43 26.59 25.78 -31.43
CA LEU A 43 28.01 25.72 -31.07
C LEU A 43 28.65 27.10 -31.21
N VAL A 44 29.86 27.27 -30.65
CA VAL A 44 30.61 28.54 -30.70
C VAL A 44 30.91 29.00 -32.14
N ASP A 45 31.03 28.05 -33.07
CA ASP A 45 31.22 28.33 -34.50
C ASP A 45 29.93 28.78 -35.23
N GLY A 46 28.80 28.84 -34.51
CA GLY A 46 27.48 29.23 -35.02
C GLY A 46 26.63 28.06 -35.54
N THR A 47 27.18 26.85 -35.61
CA THR A 47 26.46 25.64 -36.07
C THR A 47 25.29 25.37 -35.15
N GLU A 48 24.07 25.40 -35.70
CA GLU A 48 22.86 25.01 -34.99
C GLU A 48 22.80 23.49 -34.85
N PHE A 49 22.60 23.01 -33.62
CA PHE A 49 22.46 21.59 -33.36
C PHE A 49 21.01 21.20 -32.99
N ASP A 50 20.22 22.15 -32.48
CA ASP A 50 18.82 21.91 -32.13
C ASP A 50 18.02 23.22 -32.00
N SER A 51 16.73 23.19 -32.34
CA SER A 51 15.82 24.33 -32.19
C SER A 51 14.37 23.87 -31.99
N SER A 52 13.69 24.47 -31.02
CA SER A 52 12.23 24.32 -30.85
C SER A 52 11.42 25.19 -31.81
N VAL A 53 11.98 26.33 -32.26
CA VAL A 53 11.28 27.28 -33.13
C VAL A 53 11.03 26.64 -34.50
N GLY A 54 12.02 25.91 -35.02
CA GLY A 54 11.87 25.16 -36.27
C GLY A 54 10.79 24.07 -36.24
N ARG A 55 10.41 23.60 -35.04
CA ARG A 55 9.34 22.61 -34.83
C ARG A 55 7.97 23.24 -34.59
N ASN A 56 7.90 24.56 -34.37
CA ASN A 56 6.69 25.30 -34.03
C ASN A 56 5.94 24.75 -32.79
N GLU A 57 6.67 24.11 -31.87
CA GLU A 57 6.16 23.56 -30.61
C GLU A 57 7.04 24.05 -29.46
N PRO A 58 6.45 24.60 -28.38
CA PRO A 58 7.18 24.97 -27.17
C PRO A 58 7.89 23.77 -26.54
N PHE A 59 9.05 24.02 -25.94
CA PHE A 59 9.73 23.04 -25.11
C PHE A 59 9.29 23.19 -23.66
N GLU A 60 8.66 22.15 -23.13
CA GLU A 60 8.17 22.11 -21.75
C GLU A 60 8.96 21.12 -20.90
N PHE A 61 9.37 21.56 -19.71
CA PHE A 61 10.06 20.70 -18.74
C PHE A 61 9.85 21.18 -17.29
N PRO A 62 9.96 20.29 -16.30
CA PRO A 62 9.93 20.70 -14.89
C PRO A 62 11.29 21.26 -14.47
N LEU A 63 11.29 22.48 -13.94
CA LEU A 63 12.47 23.22 -13.54
C LEU A 63 13.08 22.68 -12.25
N GLY A 64 14.41 22.60 -12.17
CA GLY A 64 15.15 22.26 -10.96
C GLY A 64 15.10 20.77 -10.59
N LYS A 65 14.71 19.90 -11.54
CA LYS A 65 14.66 18.44 -11.37
C LYS A 65 15.81 17.71 -12.07
N GLY A 66 16.71 18.41 -12.75
CA GLY A 66 17.82 17.79 -13.48
C GLY A 66 17.40 17.08 -14.76
N ASN A 67 16.25 17.43 -15.33
CA ASN A 67 15.76 16.90 -16.61
C ASN A 67 16.44 17.56 -17.82
N VAL A 68 17.11 18.69 -17.59
CA VAL A 68 17.86 19.47 -18.58
C VAL A 68 19.29 19.67 -18.09
N ILE A 69 20.15 20.23 -18.94
CA ILE A 69 21.52 20.59 -18.53
C ILE A 69 21.50 21.57 -17.34
N LYS A 70 22.52 21.51 -16.48
CA LYS A 70 22.60 22.36 -15.27
C LYS A 70 22.47 23.84 -15.59
N ALA A 71 23.07 24.27 -16.70
CA ALA A 71 22.97 25.66 -17.15
C ALA A 71 21.52 26.09 -17.41
N PHE A 72 20.66 25.22 -17.95
CA PHE A 72 19.24 25.53 -18.17
C PHE A 72 18.50 25.70 -16.85
N ASP A 73 18.66 24.76 -15.90
CA ASP A 73 18.03 24.86 -14.59
C ASP A 73 18.41 26.18 -13.88
N MET A 74 19.66 26.63 -14.02
CA MET A 74 20.13 27.90 -13.47
C MET A 74 19.63 29.12 -14.24
N GLY A 75 19.76 29.11 -15.57
CA GLY A 75 19.41 30.24 -16.43
C GLY A 75 17.92 30.53 -16.44
N VAL A 76 17.11 29.50 -16.66
CA VAL A 76 15.65 29.61 -16.81
C VAL A 76 14.98 30.05 -15.51
N ALA A 77 15.52 29.65 -14.35
CA ALA A 77 15.05 30.11 -13.04
C ALA A 77 15.15 31.64 -12.84
N THR A 78 15.98 32.33 -13.64
CA THR A 78 16.15 33.79 -13.58
C THR A 78 15.35 34.55 -14.64
N MET A 79 14.67 33.85 -15.55
CA MET A 79 13.97 34.49 -16.67
C MET A 79 12.57 34.97 -16.25
N LYS A 80 12.22 36.18 -16.68
CA LYS A 80 10.86 36.73 -16.57
C LYS A 80 10.00 36.32 -17.75
N LEU A 81 8.68 36.45 -17.61
CA LEU A 81 7.72 36.16 -18.68
C LEU A 81 8.00 37.02 -19.93
N GLY A 82 8.18 36.39 -21.09
CA GLY A 82 8.48 37.06 -22.36
C GLY A 82 9.92 37.56 -22.51
N GLU A 83 10.80 37.23 -21.56
CA GLU A 83 12.23 37.57 -21.65
C GLU A 83 12.89 36.75 -22.76
N ARG A 84 13.80 37.39 -23.50
CA ARG A 84 14.72 36.71 -24.43
C ARG A 84 16.16 36.93 -24.00
N CYS A 85 16.96 35.87 -23.98
CA CYS A 85 18.36 35.95 -23.59
C CYS A 85 19.25 34.96 -24.34
N PHE A 86 20.54 35.27 -24.45
CA PHE A 86 21.56 34.26 -24.69
C PHE A 86 22.04 33.66 -23.39
N LEU A 87 22.24 32.34 -23.40
CA LEU A 87 22.83 31.58 -22.30
C LEU A 87 24.05 30.83 -22.83
N THR A 88 25.24 31.27 -22.42
CA THR A 88 26.51 30.60 -22.73
C THR A 88 26.80 29.57 -21.64
N CYS A 89 26.95 28.31 -22.03
CA CYS A 89 27.05 27.17 -21.14
C CYS A 89 28.40 26.49 -21.34
N ALA A 90 29.28 26.57 -20.34
CA ALA A 90 30.53 25.82 -20.33
C ALA A 90 30.27 24.31 -20.22
N PRO A 91 31.22 23.45 -20.65
CA PRO A 91 30.97 22.02 -20.77
C PRO A 91 30.57 21.34 -19.46
N ASN A 92 31.15 21.75 -18.34
CA ASN A 92 30.86 21.25 -16.99
C ASN A 92 29.41 21.54 -16.50
N TYR A 93 28.74 22.52 -17.11
CA TYR A 93 27.32 22.84 -16.89
C TYR A 93 26.41 22.37 -18.04
N ALA A 94 26.99 21.71 -19.05
CA ALA A 94 26.32 21.14 -20.22
C ALA A 94 26.55 19.60 -20.30
N TYR A 95 27.21 19.12 -21.35
CA TYR A 95 27.42 17.68 -21.62
C TYR A 95 28.84 17.17 -21.26
N GLY A 96 29.72 18.04 -20.77
CA GLY A 96 31.08 17.71 -20.32
C GLY A 96 31.95 17.03 -21.37
N ALA A 97 32.95 16.29 -20.89
CA ALA A 97 33.91 15.56 -21.73
C ALA A 97 33.30 14.44 -22.58
N ALA A 98 32.07 14.01 -22.28
CA ALA A 98 31.37 13.00 -23.07
C ALA A 98 30.71 13.60 -24.33
N GLY A 99 30.28 14.87 -24.27
CA GLY A 99 29.45 15.47 -25.30
C GLY A 99 28.09 14.77 -25.46
N SER A 100 27.45 14.97 -26.62
CA SER A 100 26.26 14.24 -27.05
C SER A 100 26.37 13.93 -28.56
N PRO A 101 27.15 12.90 -28.94
CA PRO A 101 27.39 12.58 -30.34
C PRO A 101 26.10 12.18 -31.09
N PRO A 102 25.98 12.51 -32.39
CA PRO A 102 26.97 13.17 -33.23
C PRO A 102 26.91 14.71 -33.19
N ALA A 103 25.88 15.29 -32.57
CA ALA A 103 25.57 16.72 -32.69
C ALA A 103 26.42 17.62 -31.78
N ILE A 104 26.78 17.12 -30.60
CA ILE A 104 27.54 17.88 -29.59
C ILE A 104 28.86 17.18 -29.33
N PRO A 105 30.01 17.80 -29.65
CA PRO A 105 31.31 17.19 -29.40
C PRO A 105 31.67 17.18 -27.90
N PRO A 106 32.66 16.36 -27.50
CA PRO A 106 33.31 16.45 -26.19
C PRO A 106 33.75 17.86 -25.84
N ASP A 107 33.57 18.25 -24.58
CA ASP A 107 34.02 19.54 -24.02
C ASP A 107 33.51 20.78 -24.79
N ALA A 108 32.33 20.66 -25.41
CA ALA A 108 31.72 21.75 -26.16
C ALA A 108 31.13 22.82 -25.25
N THR A 109 31.45 24.09 -25.53
CA THR A 109 30.69 25.25 -25.02
C THR A 109 29.48 25.47 -25.92
N LEU A 110 28.31 25.63 -25.31
CA LEU A 110 27.04 25.80 -26.02
C LEU A 110 26.50 27.20 -25.82
N ILE A 111 25.87 27.76 -26.86
CA ILE A 111 25.18 29.04 -26.81
C ILE A 111 23.71 28.79 -27.13
N PHE A 112 22.83 29.12 -26.19
CA PHE A 112 21.39 29.01 -26.39
C PHE A 112 20.76 30.39 -26.47
N GLU A 113 19.94 30.62 -27.48
CA GLU A 113 18.96 31.69 -27.48
C GLU A 113 17.68 31.14 -26.85
N LEU A 114 17.17 31.79 -25.79
CA LEU A 114 15.99 31.37 -25.05
C LEU A 114 14.92 32.46 -25.11
N GLU A 115 13.65 32.07 -25.18
CA GLU A 115 12.47 32.92 -25.06
C GLU A 115 11.47 32.28 -24.08
N MET A 116 11.18 32.97 -22.97
CA MET A 116 10.26 32.48 -21.95
C MET A 116 8.80 32.72 -22.37
N LEU A 117 8.04 31.65 -22.60
CA LEU A 117 6.62 31.75 -22.97
C LEU A 117 5.70 31.73 -21.75
N GLY A 118 6.10 31.01 -20.70
CA GLY A 118 5.38 30.98 -19.42
C GLY A 118 5.74 29.79 -18.56
N TRP A 119 5.07 29.67 -17.42
CA TRP A 119 5.22 28.53 -16.53
C TRP A 119 3.93 28.26 -15.78
N LYS A 120 3.80 27.03 -15.30
CA LYS A 120 2.71 26.59 -14.44
C LYS A 120 3.28 25.99 -13.17
N GLY A 121 2.57 26.18 -12.06
CA GLY A 121 2.88 25.48 -10.81
C GLY A 121 2.71 23.97 -10.95
N GLU A 122 3.07 23.24 -9.91
CA GLU A 122 2.80 21.81 -9.82
C GLU A 122 1.31 21.58 -9.54
N ASP A 123 0.66 20.77 -10.37
CA ASP A 123 -0.76 20.44 -10.22
C ASP A 123 -0.96 19.42 -9.09
N LEU A 124 -1.62 19.85 -8.02
CA LEU A 124 -1.97 19.05 -6.84
C LEU A 124 -3.41 18.53 -6.88
N SER A 125 -4.14 18.80 -7.96
CA SER A 125 -5.52 18.34 -8.06
C SER A 125 -5.61 16.81 -8.11
N PRO A 126 -6.64 16.20 -7.49
CA PRO A 126 -6.80 14.74 -7.50
C PRO A 126 -6.88 14.13 -8.90
N ASN A 127 -7.35 14.92 -9.89
CA ASN A 127 -7.56 14.47 -11.27
C ASN A 127 -6.50 14.97 -12.25
N GLN A 128 -5.47 15.69 -11.79
CA GLN A 128 -4.51 16.38 -12.64
C GLN A 128 -5.17 17.28 -13.70
N ASP A 129 -6.17 18.06 -13.26
CA ASP A 129 -6.98 18.96 -14.09
C ASP A 129 -6.58 20.45 -13.98
N GLY A 130 -5.47 20.76 -13.30
CA GLY A 130 -4.97 22.12 -13.08
C GLY A 130 -5.84 22.96 -12.14
N SER A 131 -6.69 22.31 -11.35
CA SER A 131 -7.61 23.01 -10.44
C SER A 131 -6.94 23.48 -9.14
N ILE A 132 -5.77 22.93 -8.80
CA ILE A 132 -4.99 23.31 -7.62
C ILE A 132 -3.53 23.36 -8.06
N ASP A 133 -3.01 24.55 -8.31
CA ASP A 133 -1.63 24.75 -8.73
C ASP A 133 -0.79 25.24 -7.55
N ARG A 134 0.33 24.57 -7.28
CA ARG A 134 1.30 24.96 -6.26
C ARG A 134 2.55 25.59 -6.87
N THR A 135 2.96 26.72 -6.32
CA THR A 135 4.28 27.31 -6.53
C THR A 135 5.02 27.36 -5.21
N ILE A 136 6.14 26.63 -5.10
CA ILE A 136 6.99 26.64 -3.91
C ILE A 136 7.76 27.96 -3.87
N LEU A 137 7.51 28.79 -2.87
CA LEU A 137 8.23 30.06 -2.66
C LEU A 137 9.52 29.81 -1.88
N GLU A 138 9.42 29.05 -0.79
CA GLU A 138 10.55 28.65 0.05
C GLU A 138 10.50 27.15 0.30
N ALA A 139 11.53 26.45 -0.15
CA ALA A 139 11.62 25.00 0.00
C ALA A 139 12.02 24.62 1.44
N SER A 140 11.53 23.46 1.90
CA SER A 140 11.95 22.84 3.15
C SER A 140 12.78 21.59 2.89
N ASP A 141 13.84 21.40 3.68
CA ASP A 141 14.65 20.17 3.65
C ASP A 141 13.90 18.95 4.25
N LYS A 142 12.76 19.18 4.91
CA LYS A 142 11.97 18.14 5.59
C LYS A 142 11.00 17.50 4.60
N LYS A 143 11.33 16.31 4.10
CA LYS A 143 10.49 15.52 3.18
C LYS A 143 9.33 14.79 3.86
N ARG A 144 8.58 15.46 4.75
CA ARG A 144 7.44 14.88 5.47
C ARG A 144 6.20 15.71 5.22
N THR A 145 5.10 15.03 4.89
CA THR A 145 3.76 15.61 4.72
C THR A 145 2.87 15.25 5.94
N PRO A 146 1.76 15.99 6.18
CA PRO A 146 0.76 15.62 7.17
C PRO A 146 0.12 14.26 6.84
N SER A 147 -0.10 13.42 7.85
CA SER A 147 -0.87 12.17 7.72
C SER A 147 -2.35 12.41 8.09
N ASP A 148 -3.24 11.51 7.68
CA ASP A 148 -4.65 11.56 8.07
C ASP A 148 -4.82 11.69 9.61
N GLY A 149 -5.59 12.68 10.06
CA GLY A 149 -5.76 13.02 11.48
C GLY A 149 -4.53 13.61 12.18
N ALA A 150 -3.55 14.13 11.43
CA ALA A 150 -2.46 14.94 11.97
C ALA A 150 -2.99 16.32 12.38
N PHE A 151 -2.50 16.84 13.51
CA PHE A 151 -2.80 18.20 13.93
C PHE A 151 -1.96 19.19 13.10
N VAL A 152 -2.63 20.11 12.43
CA VAL A 152 -2.04 21.15 11.58
C VAL A 152 -2.18 22.49 12.28
N LYS A 153 -1.05 23.18 12.43
CA LYS A 153 -0.99 24.59 12.78
C LYS A 153 -0.28 25.32 11.66
N ALA A 154 -0.99 26.23 11.00
CA ALA A 154 -0.45 26.97 9.86
C ALA A 154 -0.89 28.43 9.94
N HIS A 155 -0.06 29.33 9.43
CA HIS A 155 -0.53 30.64 9.03
C HIS A 155 -1.14 30.53 7.64
N ILE A 156 -2.25 31.23 7.37
CA ILE A 156 -2.84 31.28 6.03
C ILE A 156 -3.19 32.72 5.69
N SER A 157 -2.88 33.11 4.46
CA SER A 157 -3.29 34.38 3.87
C SER A 157 -3.94 34.11 2.53
N GLY A 158 -5.25 34.32 2.46
CA GLY A 158 -6.08 34.13 1.27
C GLY A 158 -6.33 35.45 0.56
N SER A 159 -6.18 35.46 -0.75
CA SER A 159 -6.36 36.65 -1.60
C SER A 159 -7.19 36.36 -2.84
N PHE A 160 -7.95 37.37 -3.27
CA PHE A 160 -8.76 37.36 -4.47
C PHE A 160 -8.62 38.69 -5.20
N GLY A 161 -8.24 38.66 -6.49
CA GLY A 161 -8.08 39.89 -7.29
C GLY A 161 -7.06 40.88 -6.71
N GLY A 162 -6.06 40.40 -5.96
CA GLY A 162 -5.08 41.24 -5.27
C GLY A 162 -5.52 41.77 -3.91
N HIS A 163 -6.74 41.45 -3.44
CA HIS A 163 -7.22 41.81 -2.11
C HIS A 163 -7.13 40.60 -1.18
N VAL A 164 -6.45 40.76 -0.04
CA VAL A 164 -6.43 39.77 1.03
C VAL A 164 -7.78 39.76 1.72
N PHE A 165 -8.45 38.60 1.76
CA PHE A 165 -9.75 38.42 2.38
C PHE A 165 -9.68 37.66 3.71
N GLU A 166 -8.63 36.86 3.92
CA GLU A 166 -8.32 36.28 5.23
C GLU A 166 -6.81 36.25 5.45
N ASP A 167 -6.40 36.48 6.69
CA ASP A 167 -5.01 36.46 7.15
C ASP A 167 -5.02 36.10 8.64
N ARG A 168 -4.72 34.83 8.95
CA ARG A 168 -4.87 34.29 10.31
C ARG A 168 -4.08 33.01 10.52
N ASP A 169 -3.79 32.74 11.79
CA ASP A 169 -3.32 31.44 12.24
C ASP A 169 -4.51 30.48 12.38
N VAL A 170 -4.31 29.25 11.91
CA VAL A 170 -5.31 28.19 11.97
C VAL A 170 -4.74 26.94 12.64
N GLU A 171 -5.57 26.33 13.47
CA GLU A 171 -5.26 25.11 14.21
C GLU A 171 -6.40 24.12 14.03
N PHE A 172 -6.14 22.97 13.41
CA PHE A 172 -7.17 21.96 13.14
C PHE A 172 -6.57 20.57 12.96
N ASP A 173 -7.39 19.55 13.16
CA ASP A 173 -7.05 18.20 12.74
C ASP A 173 -7.23 18.09 11.22
N TYR A 174 -6.21 17.64 10.50
CA TYR A 174 -6.26 17.41 9.06
C TYR A 174 -7.47 16.54 8.69
N GLY A 175 -8.29 17.01 7.74
CA GLY A 175 -9.57 16.40 7.37
C GLY A 175 -10.79 16.99 8.09
N GLU A 176 -10.58 17.84 9.10
CA GLU A 176 -11.63 18.61 9.78
C GLU A 176 -11.54 20.13 9.44
N GLY A 177 -10.75 20.56 8.45
CA GLY A 177 -10.52 21.97 8.12
C GLY A 177 -11.75 22.72 7.63
N LYS A 178 -12.65 22.05 6.90
CA LYS A 178 -13.96 22.63 6.53
C LYS A 178 -14.75 23.18 7.73
N ALA A 179 -14.62 22.59 8.92
CA ALA A 179 -15.34 23.03 10.12
C ALA A 179 -14.87 24.41 10.64
N ILE A 180 -13.66 24.84 10.28
CA ILE A 180 -13.08 26.13 10.66
C ILE A 180 -12.95 27.08 9.46
N GLY A 181 -13.63 26.78 8.35
CA GLY A 181 -13.68 27.63 7.16
C GLY A 181 -12.47 27.52 6.23
N ILE A 182 -11.69 26.44 6.30
CA ILE A 182 -10.61 26.19 5.33
C ILE A 182 -11.21 25.71 4.00
N ALA A 183 -10.71 26.27 2.89
CA ALA A 183 -11.08 25.82 1.55
C ALA A 183 -10.59 24.38 1.29
N GLU A 184 -11.41 23.55 0.63
CA GLU A 184 -11.10 22.13 0.37
C GLU A 184 -9.79 21.96 -0.41
N GLY A 185 -9.54 22.81 -1.40
CA GLY A 185 -8.29 22.77 -2.17
C GLY A 185 -7.06 23.09 -1.35
N LEU A 186 -7.20 23.85 -0.26
CA LEU A 186 -6.09 24.15 0.64
C LEU A 186 -5.74 22.94 1.51
N GLU A 187 -6.74 22.18 1.98
CA GLU A 187 -6.50 20.90 2.66
C GLU A 187 -5.83 19.88 1.72
N ILE A 188 -6.28 19.78 0.46
CA ILE A 188 -5.66 18.90 -0.54
C ILE A 188 -4.20 19.31 -0.79
N ALA A 189 -3.92 20.61 -0.89
CA ALA A 189 -2.57 21.11 -1.08
C ALA A 189 -1.67 20.76 0.11
N LEU A 190 -2.15 20.93 1.35
CA LEU A 190 -1.44 20.59 2.57
C LEU A 190 -0.97 19.13 2.60
N GLU A 191 -1.71 18.18 2.04
CA GLU A 191 -1.32 16.77 1.95
C GLU A 191 -0.02 16.55 1.15
N LYS A 192 0.23 17.41 0.16
CA LYS A 192 1.37 17.28 -0.77
C LYS A 192 2.53 18.22 -0.42
N MET A 193 2.35 19.07 0.59
CA MET A 193 3.33 20.04 1.03
C MET A 193 4.30 19.47 2.06
N ASN A 194 5.56 19.86 1.92
CA ASN A 194 6.57 19.52 2.92
C ASN A 194 6.38 20.37 4.17
N ILE A 195 6.65 19.78 5.34
CA ILE A 195 6.60 20.51 6.60
C ILE A 195 7.60 21.67 6.59
N GLY A 196 7.11 22.90 6.80
CA GLY A 196 7.91 24.13 6.85
C GLY A 196 8.26 24.71 5.47
N GLU A 197 7.63 24.23 4.40
CA GLU A 197 7.68 24.85 3.08
C GLU A 197 6.68 26.01 3.00
N THR A 198 7.09 27.15 2.46
CA THR A 198 6.18 28.25 2.13
C THR A 198 5.80 28.15 0.67
N SER A 199 4.50 27.99 0.39
CA SER A 199 3.98 27.87 -0.98
C SER A 199 2.84 28.84 -1.25
N ARG A 200 2.73 29.24 -2.53
CA ARG A 200 1.56 29.88 -3.10
C ARG A 200 0.69 28.81 -3.75
N ILE A 201 -0.57 28.72 -3.34
CA ILE A 201 -1.54 27.76 -3.85
C ILE A 201 -2.64 28.51 -4.57
N LYS A 202 -2.79 28.27 -5.88
CA LYS A 202 -3.89 28.81 -6.67
C LYS A 202 -4.98 27.75 -6.80
N ILE A 203 -6.18 28.07 -6.32
CA ILE A 203 -7.29 27.14 -6.22
C ILE A 203 -8.42 27.63 -7.13
N GLN A 204 -8.79 26.81 -8.12
CA GLN A 204 -9.94 27.08 -8.98
C GLN A 204 -11.25 26.88 -8.21
N ALA A 205 -12.32 27.49 -8.70
CA ALA A 205 -13.63 27.51 -8.04
C ALA A 205 -14.11 26.14 -7.53
N LYS A 206 -13.85 25.07 -8.29
CA LYS A 206 -14.22 23.68 -7.96
C LYS A 206 -13.77 23.25 -6.56
N TYR A 207 -12.58 23.68 -6.12
CA TYR A 207 -12.00 23.36 -4.82
C TYR A 207 -11.88 24.58 -3.88
N ALA A 208 -12.38 25.74 -4.31
CA ALA A 208 -12.44 26.97 -3.51
C ALA A 208 -13.86 27.16 -2.93
N PHE A 209 -14.59 28.17 -3.38
CA PHE A 209 -15.94 28.52 -2.91
C PHE A 209 -17.07 28.14 -3.89
N GLY A 210 -16.76 27.37 -4.93
CA GLY A 210 -17.73 26.79 -5.84
C GLY A 210 -18.62 27.81 -6.59
N ALA A 211 -19.82 27.36 -6.95
CA ALA A 211 -20.82 28.16 -7.67
C ALA A 211 -21.58 29.15 -6.78
N GLU A 212 -21.43 29.05 -5.46
CA GLU A 212 -22.08 29.96 -4.51
C GLU A 212 -21.20 31.17 -4.21
N GLY A 213 -19.87 31.01 -4.31
CA GLY A 213 -18.93 32.04 -3.88
C GLY A 213 -18.89 32.15 -2.36
N ASN A 214 -18.42 33.28 -1.84
CA ASN A 214 -18.40 33.56 -0.42
C ASN A 214 -18.74 35.04 -0.18
N GLU A 215 -19.91 35.30 0.40
CA GLU A 215 -20.38 36.67 0.65
C GLU A 215 -19.54 37.41 1.70
N GLU A 216 -19.08 36.71 2.74
CA GLU A 216 -18.26 37.28 3.82
C GLU A 216 -16.92 37.79 3.28
N PHE A 217 -16.28 37.00 2.43
CA PHE A 217 -15.02 37.35 1.77
C PHE A 217 -15.21 38.15 0.49
N LYS A 218 -16.45 38.46 0.10
CA LYS A 218 -16.81 39.17 -1.14
C LYS A 218 -16.25 38.49 -2.40
N ILE A 219 -16.24 37.16 -2.40
CA ILE A 219 -15.74 36.34 -3.50
C ILE A 219 -16.94 35.93 -4.37
N PRO A 220 -16.99 36.35 -5.64
CA PRO A 220 -18.07 35.97 -6.54
C PRO A 220 -18.12 34.46 -6.82
N PRO A 221 -19.29 33.93 -7.21
CA PRO A 221 -19.41 32.60 -7.80
C PRO A 221 -18.35 32.28 -8.84
N ASN A 222 -17.88 31.03 -8.85
CA ASN A 222 -16.94 30.51 -9.84
C ASN A 222 -15.60 31.25 -9.91
N SER A 223 -15.17 31.86 -8.81
CA SER A 223 -13.89 32.56 -8.71
C SER A 223 -12.76 31.64 -8.28
N ALA A 224 -11.57 31.85 -8.87
CA ALA A 224 -10.33 31.27 -8.37
C ALA A 224 -9.73 32.16 -7.28
N VAL A 225 -9.10 31.55 -6.27
CA VAL A 225 -8.49 32.25 -5.13
C VAL A 225 -7.04 31.81 -4.97
N GLU A 226 -6.24 32.64 -4.32
CA GLU A 226 -4.82 32.36 -4.06
C GLU A 226 -4.54 32.37 -2.57
N TYR A 227 -3.88 31.33 -2.08
CA TYR A 227 -3.45 31.21 -0.69
C TYR A 227 -1.92 31.26 -0.60
N THR A 228 -1.41 31.92 0.42
CA THR A 228 0.01 32.01 0.77
C THR A 228 0.21 31.79 2.26
N GLY A 229 1.45 31.47 2.68
CA GLY A 229 1.85 31.58 4.08
C GLY A 229 1.77 30.30 4.92
N LEU A 230 1.73 29.12 4.31
CA LEU A 230 1.62 27.81 5.00
C LEU A 230 2.90 27.43 5.78
N GLU A 231 3.28 28.25 6.76
CA GLU A 231 4.40 28.01 7.66
C GLU A 231 3.90 27.23 8.89
N GLU A 232 4.43 26.03 9.12
CA GLU A 232 4.08 25.27 10.34
C GLU A 232 4.78 25.88 11.56
N TRP A 233 4.00 26.51 12.44
CA TRP A 233 4.40 26.72 13.83
C TRP A 233 4.22 25.39 14.58
N LYS A 234 5.31 24.71 14.88
CA LYS A 234 5.26 23.52 15.74
C LYS A 234 4.81 23.95 17.13
N LEU A 235 3.70 23.41 17.65
CA LEU A 235 3.50 23.37 19.10
C LEU A 235 4.77 22.77 19.70
N SER A 236 5.31 23.42 20.73
CA SER A 236 6.41 22.84 21.48
C SER A 236 5.98 21.48 22.04
N ASP A 237 6.92 20.59 22.33
CA ASP A 237 6.59 19.29 22.93
C ASP A 237 5.78 19.46 24.25
N GLU A 238 5.95 20.59 24.92
CA GLU A 238 5.23 20.99 26.13
C GLU A 238 3.77 21.35 25.86
N GLU A 239 3.51 22.16 24.82
CA GLU A 239 2.15 22.52 24.40
C GLU A 239 1.39 21.30 23.86
N ARG A 240 2.05 20.46 23.05
CA ARG A 240 1.46 19.20 22.54
C ARG A 240 1.04 18.29 23.67
N LEU A 241 1.87 18.21 24.72
CA LEU A 241 1.59 17.40 25.90
C LEU A 241 0.42 17.97 26.72
N ALA A 242 0.35 19.30 26.87
CA ALA A 242 -0.75 19.96 27.56
C ALA A 242 -2.10 19.70 26.86
N GLU A 243 -2.13 19.83 25.54
CA GLU A 243 -3.34 19.60 24.75
C GLU A 243 -3.73 18.11 24.71
N ALA A 244 -2.76 17.22 24.57
CA ALA A 244 -3.00 15.77 24.66
C ALA A 244 -3.64 15.39 26.00
N LYS A 245 -3.22 16.01 27.12
CA LYS A 245 -3.85 15.79 28.43
C LYS A 245 -5.30 16.27 28.46
N ALA A 246 -5.61 17.42 27.84
CA ALA A 246 -6.99 17.92 27.75
C ALA A 246 -7.90 16.94 26.96
N TYR A 247 -7.43 16.39 25.85
CA TYR A 247 -8.18 15.37 25.10
C TYR A 247 -8.37 14.06 25.87
N LYS A 248 -7.36 13.64 26.65
CA LYS A 248 -7.49 12.49 27.55
C LYS A 248 -8.57 12.71 28.61
N GLU A 249 -8.68 13.91 29.17
CA GLU A 249 -9.74 14.27 30.12
C GLU A 249 -11.12 14.26 29.46
N LYS A 250 -11.25 14.84 28.25
CA LYS A 250 -12.48 14.77 27.45
C LYS A 250 -12.89 13.32 27.19
N GLY A 251 -11.96 12.45 26.78
CA GLY A 251 -12.20 11.02 26.58
C GLY A 251 -12.68 10.32 27.85
N THR A 252 -12.11 10.67 29.00
CA THR A 252 -12.51 10.11 30.30
C THR A 252 -13.93 10.55 30.70
N ASN A 253 -14.33 11.76 30.36
CA ASN A 253 -15.70 12.23 30.57
C ASN A 253 -16.70 11.49 29.68
N TYR A 254 -16.37 11.19 28.43
CA TYR A 254 -17.22 10.37 27.56
C TYR A 254 -17.26 8.90 28.02
N PHE A 255 -16.15 8.36 28.50
CA PHE A 255 -16.10 7.03 29.09
C PHE A 255 -17.06 6.88 30.27
N LYS A 256 -17.09 7.87 31.18
CA LYS A 256 -18.04 7.89 32.32
C LYS A 256 -19.50 7.96 31.88
N LYS A 257 -19.78 8.53 30.70
CA LYS A 257 -21.11 8.58 30.09
C LYS A 257 -21.45 7.32 29.28
N GLU A 258 -20.61 6.28 29.37
CA GLU A 258 -20.74 5.02 28.61
C GLU A 258 -20.75 5.19 27.09
N ASN A 259 -20.29 6.35 26.58
CA ASN A 259 -20.16 6.58 25.15
C ASN A 259 -18.75 6.19 24.70
N TRP A 260 -18.55 4.89 24.46
CA TRP A 260 -17.25 4.31 24.13
C TRP A 260 -16.70 4.82 22.80
N ALA A 261 -17.55 4.98 21.77
CA ALA A 261 -17.12 5.42 20.45
C ALA A 261 -16.52 6.84 20.47
N LEU A 262 -17.20 7.79 21.12
CA LEU A 262 -16.65 9.15 21.28
C LEU A 262 -15.44 9.18 22.20
N ALA A 263 -15.41 8.34 23.25
CA ALA A 263 -14.25 8.21 24.12
C ALA A 263 -13.01 7.75 23.32
N ILE A 264 -13.16 6.73 22.47
CA ILE A 264 -12.11 6.26 21.57
C ILE A 264 -11.65 7.39 20.65
N LYS A 265 -12.56 8.13 20.01
CA LYS A 265 -12.19 9.28 19.15
C LYS A 265 -11.32 10.29 19.91
N MET A 266 -11.71 10.68 21.12
CA MET A 266 -10.93 11.63 21.93
C MET A 266 -9.57 11.07 22.37
N TYR A 267 -9.50 9.79 22.76
CA TYR A 267 -8.23 9.16 23.12
C TYR A 267 -7.30 8.99 21.90
N THR A 268 -7.85 8.74 20.71
CA THR A 268 -7.06 8.71 19.47
C THR A 268 -6.48 10.09 19.14
N LYS A 269 -7.25 11.18 19.34
CA LYS A 269 -6.72 12.55 19.22
C LYS A 269 -5.56 12.78 20.20
N CYS A 270 -5.70 12.34 21.45
CA CYS A 270 -4.61 12.36 22.43
C CYS A 270 -3.38 11.57 21.94
N LYS A 271 -3.56 10.35 21.40
CA LYS A 271 -2.48 9.51 20.87
C LYS A 271 -1.70 10.20 19.75
N ASN A 272 -2.39 10.89 18.84
CA ASN A 272 -1.77 11.56 17.68
C ASN A 272 -0.98 12.81 18.06
N LEU A 273 -1.42 13.55 19.09
CA LEU A 273 -0.74 14.76 19.56
C LEU A 273 0.56 14.45 20.31
N LEU A 274 0.64 13.30 20.99
CA LEU A 274 1.79 12.95 21.82
C LEU A 274 3.07 12.80 20.98
N PRO A 275 4.18 13.47 21.36
CA PRO A 275 5.42 13.40 20.62
C PRO A 275 6.02 11.99 20.66
N ASN A 276 6.84 11.64 19.65
CA ASN A 276 7.49 10.33 19.59
C ASN A 276 8.75 10.21 20.47
N THR A 277 8.86 11.04 21.50
CA THR A 277 9.97 11.12 22.46
C THR A 277 9.74 10.22 23.68
N ALA A 278 9.03 9.10 23.51
CA ALA A 278 8.64 8.22 24.62
C ALA A 278 9.83 7.61 25.37
N ASP A 279 10.99 7.50 24.72
CA ASP A 279 12.22 6.97 25.30
C ASP A 279 13.01 8.01 26.11
N THR A 280 12.79 9.29 25.86
CA THR A 280 13.52 10.40 26.50
C THR A 280 12.69 11.16 27.53
N ASN A 281 11.36 11.20 27.38
CA ASN A 281 10.46 11.92 28.28
C ASN A 281 9.49 10.97 29.01
N GLU A 282 9.78 10.73 30.29
CA GLU A 282 9.00 9.86 31.17
C GLU A 282 7.55 10.33 31.37
N GLU A 283 7.28 11.64 31.27
CA GLU A 283 5.92 12.17 31.37
C GLU A 283 5.09 11.83 30.12
N VAL A 284 5.68 11.96 28.94
CA VAL A 284 5.06 11.55 27.66
C VAL A 284 4.78 10.06 27.67
N LYS A 285 5.73 9.24 28.16
CA LYS A 285 5.57 7.79 28.31
C LYS A 285 4.36 7.44 29.18
N LYS A 286 4.23 8.08 30.36
CA LYS A 286 3.08 7.87 31.27
C LYS A 286 1.75 8.24 30.63
N VAL A 287 1.71 9.35 29.88
CA VAL A 287 0.47 9.74 29.18
C VAL A 287 0.15 8.75 28.06
N LYS A 288 1.13 8.31 27.26
CA LYS A 288 0.94 7.28 26.22
C LYS A 288 0.40 5.97 26.79
N VAL A 289 1.05 5.43 27.83
CA VAL A 289 0.60 4.20 28.52
C VAL A 289 -0.83 4.35 29.01
N ALA A 290 -1.18 5.48 29.63
CA ALA A 290 -2.53 5.71 30.11
C ALA A 290 -3.56 5.81 28.97
N THR A 291 -3.22 6.47 27.86
CA THR A 291 -4.10 6.63 26.69
C THR A 291 -4.38 5.29 26.03
N HIS A 292 -3.34 4.53 25.67
CA HIS A 292 -3.50 3.17 25.09
C HIS A 292 -4.28 2.23 26.03
N SER A 293 -3.98 2.29 27.33
CA SER A 293 -4.71 1.51 28.34
C SER A 293 -6.21 1.84 28.36
N ASN A 294 -6.57 3.12 28.26
CA ASN A 294 -7.97 3.55 28.23
C ASN A 294 -8.67 3.17 26.92
N ILE A 295 -8.00 3.28 25.77
CA ILE A 295 -8.55 2.81 24.48
C ILE A 295 -8.84 1.31 24.55
N ALA A 296 -7.88 0.49 25.01
CA ALA A 296 -8.08 -0.95 25.17
C ALA A 296 -9.29 -1.28 26.04
N LEU A 297 -9.53 -0.51 27.12
CA LEU A 297 -10.71 -0.67 27.97
C LEU A 297 -12.01 -0.31 27.23
N CYS A 298 -12.02 0.74 26.41
CA CYS A 298 -13.19 1.13 25.61
C CYS A 298 -13.55 0.04 24.59
N HIS A 299 -12.55 -0.50 23.89
CA HIS A 299 -12.75 -1.58 22.91
C HIS A 299 -13.23 -2.87 23.59
N GLN A 300 -12.65 -3.22 24.74
CA GLN A 300 -13.11 -4.35 25.56
C GLN A 300 -14.59 -4.20 25.99
N LYS A 301 -15.03 -2.98 26.34
CA LYS A 301 -16.44 -2.68 26.66
C LYS A 301 -17.35 -2.68 25.43
N SER A 302 -16.81 -2.38 24.27
CA SER A 302 -17.51 -2.41 22.98
C SER A 302 -17.54 -3.81 22.34
N ASN A 303 -17.06 -4.85 23.06
CA ASN A 303 -16.94 -6.23 22.59
C ASN A 303 -15.99 -6.41 21.39
N ASP A 304 -15.09 -5.44 21.20
CA ASP A 304 -14.09 -5.43 20.15
C ASP A 304 -12.73 -5.88 20.70
N HIS A 305 -12.55 -7.20 20.83
CA HIS A 305 -11.42 -7.78 21.54
C HIS A 305 -10.12 -7.78 20.75
N PHE A 306 -10.18 -7.74 19.42
CA PHE A 306 -9.00 -7.81 18.56
C PHE A 306 -8.22 -6.50 18.63
N GLU A 307 -8.90 -5.37 18.48
CA GLU A 307 -8.33 -4.03 18.59
C GLU A 307 -7.88 -3.75 20.03
N ALA A 308 -8.64 -4.22 21.03
CA ALA A 308 -8.23 -4.14 22.44
C ALA A 308 -6.89 -4.88 22.70
N LYS A 309 -6.67 -6.04 22.06
CA LYS A 309 -5.39 -6.79 22.12
C LYS A 309 -4.25 -5.95 21.52
N GLN A 310 -4.47 -5.33 20.37
CA GLN A 310 -3.44 -4.49 19.72
C GLN A 310 -3.02 -3.30 20.60
N GLU A 311 -4.00 -2.62 21.19
CA GLU A 311 -3.74 -1.49 22.09
C GLU A 311 -3.03 -1.94 23.38
N CYS A 312 -3.31 -3.14 23.90
CA CYS A 312 -2.52 -3.72 25.00
C CYS A 312 -1.07 -4.02 24.60
N ASN A 313 -0.83 -4.50 23.37
CA ASN A 313 0.53 -4.71 22.87
C ASN A 313 1.31 -3.40 22.79
N ALA A 314 0.66 -2.30 22.37
CA ALA A 314 1.28 -0.98 22.36
C ALA A 314 1.67 -0.51 23.76
N VAL A 315 0.86 -0.80 24.79
CA VAL A 315 1.26 -0.54 26.19
C VAL A 315 2.47 -1.37 26.59
N LEU A 316 2.49 -2.67 26.29
CA LEU A 316 3.56 -3.58 26.67
C LEU A 316 4.88 -3.31 25.95
N ALA A 317 4.83 -2.71 24.75
CA ALA A 317 6.01 -2.22 24.06
C ALA A 317 6.69 -1.06 24.81
N LEU A 318 5.91 -0.26 25.57
CA LEU A 318 6.43 0.84 26.39
C LEU A 318 6.77 0.41 27.81
N ASP A 319 5.95 -0.48 28.38
CA ASP A 319 6.07 -1.02 29.74
C ASP A 319 5.71 -2.51 29.73
N GLU A 320 6.73 -3.34 29.53
CA GLU A 320 6.59 -4.80 29.45
C GLU A 320 6.05 -5.42 30.76
N SER A 321 6.30 -4.76 31.89
CA SER A 321 5.87 -5.18 33.22
C SER A 321 4.46 -4.72 33.60
N ASN A 322 3.72 -4.12 32.66
CA ASN A 322 2.41 -3.56 32.97
C ASN A 322 1.35 -4.65 33.24
N VAL A 323 1.09 -4.89 34.53
CA VAL A 323 0.16 -5.92 34.99
C VAL A 323 -1.25 -5.73 34.42
N LYS A 324 -1.74 -4.48 34.33
CA LYS A 324 -3.08 -4.19 33.81
C LYS A 324 -3.20 -4.52 32.33
N ALA A 325 -2.17 -4.21 31.53
CA ALA A 325 -2.15 -4.52 30.11
C ALA A 325 -2.04 -6.03 29.87
N LEU A 326 -1.14 -6.73 30.58
CA LEU A 326 -1.03 -8.20 30.51
C LEU A 326 -2.37 -8.87 30.86
N TYR A 327 -3.00 -8.44 31.96
CA TYR A 327 -4.28 -9.02 32.37
C TYR A 327 -5.40 -8.78 31.35
N ARG A 328 -5.51 -7.55 30.81
CA ARG A 328 -6.52 -7.23 29.78
C ARG A 328 -6.26 -7.96 28.46
N ARG A 329 -4.99 -8.07 28.03
CA ARG A 329 -4.60 -8.84 26.84
C ARG A 329 -4.98 -10.31 26.99
N GLY A 330 -4.68 -10.91 28.15
CA GLY A 330 -5.08 -12.28 28.46
C GLY A 330 -6.61 -12.49 28.41
N GLN A 331 -7.40 -11.52 28.88
CA GLN A 331 -8.87 -11.58 28.78
C GLN A 331 -9.37 -11.49 27.33
N CYS A 332 -8.74 -10.64 26.51
CA CYS A 332 -9.08 -10.52 25.09
C CYS A 332 -8.73 -11.80 24.34
N ASN A 333 -7.52 -12.34 24.53
CA ASN A 333 -7.07 -13.61 23.94
C ASN A 333 -8.00 -14.77 24.33
N LEU A 334 -8.43 -14.83 25.61
CA LEU A 334 -9.39 -15.83 26.09
C LEU A 334 -10.74 -15.77 25.37
N THR A 335 -11.15 -14.56 24.94
CA THR A 335 -12.41 -14.33 24.22
C THR A 335 -12.27 -14.63 22.72
N ILE A 336 -11.11 -14.31 22.13
CA ILE A 336 -10.75 -14.63 20.74
C ILE A 336 -10.43 -16.13 20.57
N ASN A 337 -10.35 -16.89 21.67
CA ASN A 337 -10.02 -18.32 21.72
C ASN A 337 -8.54 -18.63 21.39
N GLU A 338 -7.65 -17.68 21.63
CA GLU A 338 -6.20 -17.87 21.67
C GLU A 338 -5.78 -18.26 23.10
N LEU A 339 -5.99 -19.53 23.43
CA LEU A 339 -5.92 -20.02 24.82
C LEU A 339 -4.48 -20.09 25.35
N GLU A 340 -3.52 -20.41 24.50
CA GLU A 340 -2.10 -20.49 24.83
C GLU A 340 -1.54 -19.10 25.20
N ASP A 341 -1.76 -18.11 24.34
CA ASP A 341 -1.32 -16.73 24.57
C ASP A 341 -1.99 -16.13 25.82
N ALA A 342 -3.28 -16.41 26.04
CA ALA A 342 -3.99 -16.01 27.25
C ALA A 342 -3.36 -16.62 28.51
N LEU A 343 -2.96 -17.89 28.45
CA LEU A 343 -2.34 -18.59 29.57
C LEU A 343 -0.96 -18.00 29.90
N GLU A 344 -0.15 -17.68 28.88
CA GLU A 344 1.15 -17.02 29.07
C GLU A 344 0.98 -15.66 29.75
N ASP A 345 0.02 -14.85 29.30
CA ASP A 345 -0.26 -13.53 29.88
C ASP A 345 -0.67 -13.61 31.35
N PHE A 346 -1.60 -14.49 31.71
CA PHE A 346 -2.01 -14.64 33.11
C PHE A 346 -0.89 -15.23 33.98
N GLN A 347 -0.02 -16.08 33.43
CA GLN A 347 1.15 -16.57 34.14
C GLN A 347 2.16 -15.45 34.41
N LYS A 348 2.43 -14.59 33.43
CA LYS A 348 3.26 -13.39 33.63
C LYS A 348 2.67 -12.47 34.70
N VAL A 349 1.36 -12.27 34.71
CA VAL A 349 0.68 -11.53 35.78
C VAL A 349 0.92 -12.14 37.16
N ILE A 350 0.83 -13.46 37.32
CA ILE A 350 1.08 -14.14 38.60
C ILE A 350 2.56 -14.06 39.00
N GLN A 351 3.48 -14.08 38.03
CA GLN A 351 4.91 -13.91 38.29
C GLN A 351 5.22 -12.50 38.83
N LEU A 352 4.55 -11.47 38.28
CA LEU A 352 4.71 -10.09 38.74
C LEU A 352 3.93 -9.81 40.04
N GLU A 353 2.72 -10.36 40.18
CA GLU A 353 1.84 -10.22 41.35
C GLU A 353 1.34 -11.59 41.84
N PRO A 354 2.10 -12.29 42.70
CA PRO A 354 1.72 -13.61 43.21
C PRO A 354 0.39 -13.64 44.01
N GLY A 355 -0.04 -12.49 44.53
CA GLY A 355 -1.31 -12.33 45.26
C GLY A 355 -2.55 -12.16 44.38
N ASN A 356 -2.39 -12.10 43.05
CA ASN A 356 -3.50 -11.80 42.14
C ASN A 356 -4.42 -13.01 41.92
N LYS A 357 -5.42 -13.16 42.80
CA LYS A 357 -6.43 -14.25 42.73
C LYS A 357 -7.21 -14.27 41.42
N ALA A 358 -7.43 -13.10 40.80
CA ALA A 358 -8.18 -13.00 39.55
C ALA A 358 -7.41 -13.66 38.39
N ALA A 359 -6.10 -13.43 38.29
CA ALA A 359 -5.25 -14.09 37.30
C ALA A 359 -5.14 -15.60 37.55
N ALA A 360 -4.98 -16.02 38.81
CA ALA A 360 -4.94 -17.44 39.18
C ALA A 360 -6.20 -18.20 38.73
N ASN A 361 -7.39 -17.61 38.93
CA ASN A 361 -8.66 -18.19 38.47
C ASN A 361 -8.73 -18.29 36.93
N GLN A 362 -8.26 -17.28 36.20
CA GLN A 362 -8.25 -17.31 34.74
C GLN A 362 -7.29 -18.38 34.19
N VAL A 363 -6.15 -18.63 34.82
CA VAL A 363 -5.25 -19.73 34.43
C VAL A 363 -5.95 -21.09 34.53
N ILE A 364 -6.75 -21.31 35.57
CA ILE A 364 -7.53 -22.55 35.72
C ILE A 364 -8.54 -22.69 34.58
N ILE A 365 -9.24 -21.60 34.26
CA ILE A 365 -10.21 -21.56 33.14
C ILE A 365 -9.51 -21.84 31.80
N CYS A 366 -8.38 -21.20 31.52
CA CYS A 366 -7.61 -21.44 30.30
C CYS A 366 -7.16 -22.90 30.19
N LYS A 367 -6.63 -23.49 31.26
CA LYS A 367 -6.22 -24.91 31.28
C LYS A 367 -7.39 -25.86 31.04
N GLN A 368 -8.55 -25.57 31.61
CA GLN A 368 -9.75 -26.36 31.38
C GLN A 368 -10.21 -26.28 29.91
N LYS A 369 -10.34 -25.06 29.36
CA LYS A 369 -10.71 -24.85 27.95
C LYS A 369 -9.72 -25.51 27.00
N LEU A 370 -8.43 -25.45 27.31
CA LEU A 370 -7.38 -26.08 26.49
C LEU A 370 -7.51 -27.61 26.48
N LYS A 371 -7.80 -28.21 27.64
CA LYS A 371 -8.08 -29.65 27.75
C LYS A 371 -9.34 -30.03 26.99
N GLU A 372 -10.40 -29.22 27.07
CA GLU A 372 -11.64 -29.42 26.32
C GLU A 372 -11.42 -29.32 24.80
N SER A 373 -10.62 -28.33 24.34
CA SER A 373 -10.26 -28.18 22.94
C SER A 373 -9.51 -29.41 22.40
N LYS A 374 -8.46 -29.84 23.10
CA LYS A 374 -7.69 -31.05 22.74
C LYS A 374 -8.55 -32.31 22.73
N ASN A 375 -9.51 -32.43 23.64
CA ASN A 375 -10.45 -33.54 23.64
C ASN A 375 -11.43 -33.50 22.46
N LYS A 376 -11.90 -32.31 22.07
CA LYS A 376 -12.74 -32.12 20.88
C LYS A 376 -11.96 -32.46 19.60
N GLU A 377 -10.73 -31.97 19.47
CA GLU A 377 -9.84 -32.32 18.35
C GLU A 377 -9.60 -33.83 18.27
N LYS A 378 -9.24 -34.47 19.39
CA LYS A 378 -9.04 -35.92 19.43
C LYS A 378 -10.27 -36.69 18.96
N LYS A 379 -11.47 -36.28 19.37
CA LYS A 379 -12.74 -36.87 18.91
C LYS A 379 -12.99 -36.61 17.43
N LEU A 380 -12.72 -35.40 16.94
CA LEU A 380 -12.85 -35.02 15.54
C LEU A 380 -11.95 -35.91 14.67
N TYR A 381 -10.66 -36.01 15.01
CA TYR A 381 -9.70 -36.85 14.30
C TYR A 381 -10.10 -38.33 14.36
N ALA A 382 -10.48 -38.86 15.52
CA ALA A 382 -10.94 -40.24 15.63
C ALA A 382 -12.14 -40.54 14.71
N ASN A 383 -13.12 -39.63 14.65
CA ASN A 383 -14.28 -39.75 13.77
C ASN A 383 -13.92 -39.61 12.29
N MET A 384 -12.91 -38.78 11.96
CA MET A 384 -12.43 -38.64 10.59
C MET A 384 -11.69 -39.91 10.13
N PHE A 385 -10.84 -40.48 10.98
CA PHE A 385 -10.13 -41.74 10.71
C PHE A 385 -11.09 -42.92 10.52
N THR A 386 -12.15 -43.03 11.33
CA THR A 386 -13.14 -44.11 11.18
C THR A 386 -13.94 -43.97 9.87
N LYS A 387 -14.30 -42.75 9.46
CA LYS A 387 -14.96 -42.50 8.17
C LYS A 387 -14.06 -42.83 6.98
N LEU A 388 -12.79 -42.45 7.01
CA LEU A 388 -11.83 -42.78 5.96
C LEU A 388 -11.64 -44.30 5.84
N ALA A 389 -11.50 -45.01 6.96
CA ALA A 389 -11.40 -46.47 6.97
C ALA A 389 -12.67 -47.18 6.48
N ALA A 390 -13.85 -46.59 6.68
CA ALA A 390 -15.12 -47.11 6.14
C ALA A 390 -15.19 -46.97 4.61
N ASN A 391 -14.77 -45.82 4.07
CA ASN A 391 -14.71 -45.60 2.62
C ASN A 391 -13.75 -46.58 1.92
N ASP A 392 -12.61 -46.90 2.54
CA ASP A 392 -11.66 -47.89 2.01
C ASP A 392 -12.28 -49.30 1.90
N LYS A 393 -13.21 -49.64 2.81
CA LYS A 393 -13.95 -50.91 2.76
C LYS A 393 -15.02 -50.94 1.66
N GLU A 394 -15.68 -49.82 1.38
CA GLU A 394 -16.72 -49.72 0.32
C GLU A 394 -16.15 -49.79 -1.10
N PHE A 395 -14.93 -49.30 -1.32
CA PHE A 395 -14.25 -49.31 -2.63
C PHE A 395 -13.32 -50.52 -2.84
N GLY A 396 -13.33 -51.50 -1.93
CA GLY A 396 -12.56 -52.73 -2.06
C GLY A 396 -12.94 -53.52 -3.32
N CYS A 397 -12.04 -53.54 -4.31
CA CYS A 397 -12.07 -54.33 -5.56
C CYS A 397 -12.44 -55.82 -5.37
N GLU A 398 -12.30 -56.34 -4.15
CA GLU A 398 -12.51 -57.73 -3.72
C GLU A 398 -13.98 -58.19 -3.80
N ALA A 399 -14.94 -57.31 -3.53
CA ALA A 399 -16.37 -57.68 -3.60
C ALA A 399 -16.84 -58.00 -5.03
N LYS A 400 -16.13 -57.53 -6.06
CA LYS A 400 -16.46 -57.73 -7.49
C LYS A 400 -15.78 -58.96 -8.12
N LEU A 401 -14.90 -59.65 -7.40
CA LEU A 401 -14.06 -60.74 -7.93
C LEU A 401 -14.62 -62.17 -7.70
N SER A 402 -15.89 -62.32 -7.35
CA SER A 402 -16.42 -63.61 -6.88
C SER A 402 -16.71 -64.67 -7.94
N LYS A 403 -16.54 -64.44 -9.25
CA LYS A 403 -16.65 -65.52 -10.27
C LYS A 403 -15.74 -65.29 -11.47
N VAL A 404 -14.49 -65.73 -11.39
CA VAL A 404 -13.70 -66.03 -12.60
C VAL A 404 -13.81 -67.53 -12.83
N SER A 405 -14.69 -67.94 -13.75
CA SER A 405 -14.79 -69.34 -14.17
C SER A 405 -13.51 -69.70 -14.91
N ALA A 406 -12.71 -70.62 -14.38
CA ALA A 406 -11.52 -71.11 -15.08
C ALA A 406 -11.96 -71.84 -16.37
N PRO A 407 -11.38 -71.54 -17.55
CA PRO A 407 -11.64 -72.32 -18.75
C PRO A 407 -10.98 -73.70 -18.59
N ASN A 408 -11.79 -74.75 -18.63
CA ASN A 408 -11.34 -76.13 -18.56
C ASN A 408 -10.66 -76.52 -19.89
N PRO A 409 -9.40 -77.02 -19.92
CA PRO A 409 -8.66 -77.25 -21.17
C PRO A 409 -9.17 -78.41 -22.05
N TRP A 410 -10.19 -79.16 -21.64
CA TRP A 410 -10.60 -80.40 -22.31
C TRP A 410 -12.13 -80.59 -22.43
N ARG A 411 -12.86 -79.60 -22.95
CA ARG A 411 -14.24 -79.83 -23.40
C ARG A 411 -14.47 -79.32 -24.82
N THR A 412 -14.58 -80.26 -25.75
CA THR A 412 -15.23 -80.10 -27.05
C THR A 412 -16.73 -79.85 -26.84
N SER A 413 -17.27 -79.02 -27.73
CA SER A 413 -18.60 -78.42 -27.74
C SER A 413 -19.77 -79.31 -27.34
N THR A 414 -20.69 -78.79 -26.50
CA THR A 414 -22.16 -78.99 -26.58
C THR A 414 -22.88 -78.25 -25.45
N ALA A 415 -23.47 -77.08 -25.75
CA ALA A 415 -24.59 -76.44 -25.02
C ALA A 415 -25.18 -75.32 -25.93
N PRO A 416 -26.49 -75.02 -25.82
CA PRO A 416 -27.35 -74.69 -26.95
C PRO A 416 -27.23 -73.24 -27.46
N ALA A 417 -27.75 -73.04 -28.66
CA ALA A 417 -27.82 -71.78 -29.39
C ALA A 417 -28.26 -70.59 -28.53
N GLY A 418 -27.28 -69.74 -28.19
CA GLY A 418 -27.47 -68.42 -27.62
C GLY A 418 -26.61 -67.41 -28.39
N GLY A 419 -26.65 -67.49 -29.72
CA GLY A 419 -26.06 -66.46 -30.59
C GLY A 419 -26.76 -65.13 -30.33
N ARG A 420 -25.98 -64.09 -30.02
CA ARG A 420 -26.50 -62.72 -29.84
C ARG A 420 -27.23 -62.30 -31.12
N LYS A 421 -28.49 -61.91 -31.02
CA LYS A 421 -29.19 -61.23 -32.11
C LYS A 421 -28.55 -59.86 -32.32
N ILE A 422 -28.26 -59.52 -33.58
CA ILE A 422 -27.82 -58.19 -33.98
C ILE A 422 -28.86 -57.17 -33.50
N ASN A 423 -28.39 -56.10 -32.83
CA ASN A 423 -29.14 -54.99 -32.21
C ASN A 423 -29.71 -55.15 -30.78
N GLU A 424 -29.31 -56.15 -29.98
CA GLU A 424 -29.52 -56.07 -28.51
C GLU A 424 -28.33 -55.41 -27.81
N ASN A 425 -28.18 -54.09 -27.98
CA ASN A 425 -27.35 -53.29 -27.08
C ASN A 425 -28.10 -53.04 -25.78
N LYS A 426 -28.00 -53.95 -24.81
CA LYS A 426 -28.26 -53.64 -23.38
C LYS A 426 -27.09 -52.81 -22.83
N ALA A 427 -26.99 -51.57 -23.29
CA ALA A 427 -26.17 -50.53 -22.70
C ALA A 427 -26.91 -49.17 -22.67
N LEU A 428 -28.25 -49.20 -22.64
CA LEU A 428 -29.10 -48.03 -22.49
C LEU A 428 -30.19 -48.29 -21.45
N SER A 429 -29.78 -48.53 -20.20
CA SER A 429 -30.68 -48.35 -19.06
C SER A 429 -29.89 -47.92 -17.83
N SER A 430 -30.26 -46.74 -17.31
CA SER A 430 -29.93 -46.16 -16.01
C SER A 430 -28.47 -45.77 -15.71
N ALA A 431 -28.16 -44.49 -15.92
CA ALA A 431 -27.43 -43.60 -15.02
C ALA A 431 -26.15 -44.14 -14.32
N ARG A 432 -25.19 -44.67 -15.08
CA ARG A 432 -23.79 -44.71 -14.63
C ARG A 432 -22.92 -43.98 -15.65
N GLU A 433 -22.34 -42.89 -15.17
CA GLU A 433 -21.15 -42.18 -15.68
C GLU A 433 -20.84 -42.44 -17.16
N ARG A 434 -21.41 -41.59 -18.03
CA ARG A 434 -20.91 -41.45 -19.40
C ARG A 434 -19.44 -41.02 -19.32
N TYR A 435 -18.56 -41.85 -19.88
CA TYR A 435 -17.14 -41.57 -20.06
C TYR A 435 -16.96 -40.17 -20.67
N ASN A 436 -16.40 -39.25 -19.87
CA ASN A 436 -16.07 -37.90 -20.30
C ASN A 436 -14.55 -37.85 -20.56
N PRO A 437 -14.09 -37.86 -21.82
CA PRO A 437 -12.66 -37.93 -22.14
C PRO A 437 -11.88 -36.64 -21.84
N ILE A 438 -12.54 -35.57 -21.39
CA ILE A 438 -11.95 -34.21 -21.35
C ILE A 438 -11.73 -33.69 -19.90
N GLY A 439 -12.29 -34.33 -18.86
CA GLY A 439 -12.37 -33.71 -17.52
C GLY A 439 -11.41 -34.21 -16.43
N THR A 440 -10.72 -35.34 -16.60
CA THR A 440 -10.01 -35.99 -15.48
C THR A 440 -8.73 -36.67 -15.93
N ALA A 441 -7.60 -36.23 -15.37
CA ALA A 441 -6.27 -36.73 -15.72
C ALA A 441 -6.13 -38.23 -15.40
N LEU A 442 -5.85 -39.03 -16.44
CA LEU A 442 -5.45 -40.44 -16.27
C LEU A 442 -4.08 -40.49 -15.59
N ALA A 443 -4.03 -41.03 -14.37
CA ALA A 443 -2.79 -41.12 -13.61
C ALA A 443 -1.75 -42.01 -14.34
N PRO A 444 -0.45 -41.68 -14.27
CA PRO A 444 0.58 -42.56 -14.80
C PRO A 444 0.67 -43.85 -13.99
N CYS A 445 0.97 -44.96 -14.65
CA CYS A 445 1.19 -46.25 -14.00
C CYS A 445 2.33 -46.15 -12.98
N ARG A 446 2.13 -46.64 -11.76
CA ARG A 446 3.16 -46.64 -10.70
C ARG A 446 4.40 -47.52 -10.99
N ILE A 447 4.35 -48.37 -12.01
CA ILE A 447 5.47 -49.26 -12.40
C ILE A 447 6.21 -48.71 -13.62
N CYS A 448 5.55 -48.58 -14.77
CA CYS A 448 6.21 -48.15 -16.01
C CYS A 448 6.02 -46.67 -16.36
N ARG A 449 5.27 -45.92 -15.54
CA ARG A 449 4.92 -44.50 -15.75
C ARG A 449 4.15 -44.16 -17.03
N GLN A 450 3.77 -45.15 -17.84
CA GLN A 450 2.87 -44.95 -18.99
C GLN A 450 1.46 -44.57 -18.52
N LYS A 451 0.73 -43.78 -19.32
CA LYS A 451 -0.66 -43.41 -19.05
C LYS A 451 -1.53 -44.66 -18.91
N VAL A 452 -2.35 -44.72 -17.86
CA VAL A 452 -3.33 -45.80 -17.69
C VAL A 452 -4.53 -45.58 -18.60
N HIS A 453 -5.14 -46.67 -19.07
CA HIS A 453 -6.28 -46.61 -19.99
C HIS A 453 -7.66 -46.54 -19.30
N GLN A 454 -7.69 -46.63 -17.96
CA GLN A 454 -8.93 -46.66 -17.18
C GLN A 454 -8.86 -45.66 -16.02
N MET A 455 -9.93 -44.87 -15.83
CA MET A 455 -10.04 -43.95 -14.70
C MET A 455 -10.02 -44.70 -13.36
N GLY A 456 -9.27 -44.17 -12.39
CA GLY A 456 -9.07 -44.78 -11.08
C GLY A 456 -8.05 -45.93 -11.05
N ALA A 457 -7.46 -46.30 -12.18
CA ALA A 457 -6.40 -47.31 -12.21
C ALA A 457 -5.05 -46.74 -11.73
N HIS A 458 -4.31 -47.52 -10.96
CA HIS A 458 -2.96 -47.18 -10.49
C HIS A 458 -1.86 -47.87 -11.32
N TYR A 459 -2.20 -48.91 -12.09
CA TYR A 459 -1.26 -49.69 -12.90
C TYR A 459 -1.79 -49.90 -14.32
N CYS A 460 -0.92 -49.83 -15.33
CA CYS A 460 -1.31 -50.19 -16.70
C CYS A 460 -1.55 -51.71 -16.80
N GLN A 461 -2.35 -52.11 -17.78
CA GLN A 461 -2.75 -53.51 -17.95
C GLN A 461 -1.54 -54.45 -18.13
N ALA A 462 -0.52 -54.03 -18.88
CA ALA A 462 0.70 -54.82 -19.09
C ALA A 462 1.47 -55.04 -17.77
N CYS A 463 1.64 -54.00 -16.95
CA CYS A 463 2.32 -54.12 -15.66
C CYS A 463 1.51 -54.91 -14.63
N ALA A 464 0.20 -54.67 -14.59
CA ALA A 464 -0.73 -55.40 -13.73
C ALA A 464 -0.71 -56.90 -14.04
N TYR A 465 -0.73 -57.25 -15.32
CA TYR A 465 -0.65 -58.64 -15.79
C TYR A 465 0.73 -59.27 -15.51
N LYS A 466 1.83 -58.60 -15.86
CA LYS A 466 3.20 -59.09 -15.63
C LYS A 466 3.50 -59.34 -14.15
N LYS A 467 2.95 -58.51 -13.26
CA LYS A 467 3.14 -58.64 -11.80
C LYS A 467 2.01 -59.43 -11.11
N ALA A 468 0.99 -59.85 -11.86
CA ALA A 468 -0.21 -60.50 -11.33
C ALA A 468 -0.85 -59.72 -10.18
N ILE A 469 -1.05 -58.42 -10.37
CA ILE A 469 -1.68 -57.50 -9.43
C ILE A 469 -2.94 -56.89 -10.04
N CYS A 470 -3.88 -56.45 -9.21
CA CYS A 470 -5.04 -55.69 -9.67
C CYS A 470 -4.63 -54.31 -10.19
N ALA A 471 -5.07 -53.94 -11.39
CA ALA A 471 -4.76 -52.65 -12.00
C ALA A 471 -5.30 -51.44 -11.21
N MET A 472 -6.36 -51.64 -10.43
CA MET A 472 -6.99 -50.60 -9.60
C MET A 472 -6.30 -50.51 -8.23
N CYS A 473 -6.33 -51.59 -7.44
CA CYS A 473 -5.94 -51.58 -6.03
C CYS A 473 -4.52 -52.11 -5.75
N GLY A 474 -3.80 -52.66 -6.74
CA GLY A 474 -2.42 -53.16 -6.58
C GLY A 474 -2.27 -54.47 -5.80
N LYS A 475 -3.36 -55.03 -5.28
CA LYS A 475 -3.36 -56.31 -4.55
C LYS A 475 -2.97 -57.47 -5.47
N LYS A 476 -2.10 -58.36 -5.00
CA LYS A 476 -1.61 -59.52 -5.77
C LYS A 476 -2.74 -60.55 -5.93
N ILE A 477 -3.09 -60.84 -7.17
CA ILE A 477 -4.21 -61.72 -7.53
C ILE A 477 -3.75 -63.19 -7.62
N MET A 478 -2.49 -63.44 -8.01
CA MET A 478 -1.94 -64.80 -8.14
C MET A 478 -0.42 -64.84 -7.95
N ASN A 479 0.13 -65.98 -7.54
CA ASN A 479 1.56 -66.18 -7.36
C ASN A 479 2.23 -66.62 -8.67
N THR A 480 2.97 -65.72 -9.30
CA THR A 480 3.61 -65.96 -10.61
C THR A 480 5.00 -66.59 -10.55
N LYS A 481 5.49 -67.01 -9.37
CA LYS A 481 6.85 -67.59 -9.21
C LYS A 481 7.16 -68.74 -10.18
N ASN A 482 6.16 -69.48 -10.65
CA ASN A 482 6.32 -70.63 -11.54
C ASN A 482 5.82 -70.39 -12.98
N TYR A 483 5.35 -69.19 -13.32
CA TYR A 483 4.87 -68.88 -14.67
C TYR A 483 6.02 -68.36 -15.54
N LYS A 484 6.51 -69.19 -16.48
CA LYS A 484 7.40 -68.72 -17.56
C LYS A 484 6.56 -68.06 -18.64
N GLN A 485 6.53 -66.73 -18.67
CA GLN A 485 5.89 -65.99 -19.77
C GLN A 485 6.82 -66.04 -21.00
N SER A 486 6.37 -66.64 -22.11
CA SER A 486 7.02 -66.46 -23.41
C SER A 486 6.73 -65.05 -23.89
N SER A 487 7.75 -64.19 -23.93
CA SER A 487 7.65 -62.88 -24.57
C SER A 487 7.78 -63.05 -26.08
N THR A 488 6.69 -62.82 -26.79
CA THR A 488 6.74 -62.28 -28.15
C THR A 488 6.10 -60.91 -28.11
#